data_AF-A0A078R0U9-F1
#
_entry.id   AF-A0A078R0U9-F1
#
_cell.length_a   1.000
_cell.length_b   1.000
_cell.length_c   1.000
_cell.angle_alpha   90.00
_cell.angle_beta   90.00
_cell.angle_gamma   90.00
#
_symmetry.space_group_name_H-M   'P 1'
#
loop_
_entity.id
_entity.type
_entity.pdbx_description
1 polymer ?
#
loop_
_entity_poly.entity_id
_entity_poly.type
_entity_poly.pdbx_seq_one_letter_code
_entity_poly.pdbx_strand_id
1 'polypeptide(L)'
;MAGEGFRFNDLKRWKAGKLLNNVLTYVGKRKPDGNLAIVYPNYTNPDLSYQAGKSRTWEDKMYLYPIPTGELQRNPQLLPQNPGW
;
A
#
# COMPACT_ATOMS: atom_id res chain seq x y z
N MET A 1 5.71 -2.72 -18.20
CA MET A 1 5.52 -3.83 -17.25
C MET A 1 4.39 -3.56 -16.28
N ALA A 2 3.18 -3.30 -16.78
CA ALA A 2 1.98 -3.13 -15.95
C ALA A 2 1.19 -4.44 -15.96
N GLY A 3 0.68 -4.90 -14.82
CA GLY A 3 -0.07 -6.16 -14.72
C GLY A 3 0.76 -7.44 -14.58
N GLU A 4 2.09 -7.32 -14.49
CA GLU A 4 3.03 -8.46 -14.48
C GLU A 4 3.56 -8.81 -13.08
N GLY A 5 3.00 -8.24 -12.01
CA GLY A 5 3.40 -8.52 -10.63
C GLY A 5 4.66 -7.80 -10.12
N PHE A 6 5.41 -7.10 -10.97
CA PHE A 6 6.66 -6.43 -10.55
C PHE A 6 6.47 -5.12 -9.77
N ARG A 7 5.35 -4.42 -9.99
CA ARG A 7 5.14 -3.06 -9.47
C ARG A 7 5.29 -2.96 -7.95
N PHE A 8 4.84 -3.96 -7.20
CA PHE A 8 4.94 -3.94 -5.75
C PHE A 8 6.40 -4.06 -5.29
N ASN A 9 7.16 -4.97 -5.90
CA ASN A 9 8.58 -5.13 -5.62
C ASN A 9 9.40 -3.90 -6.03
N ASP A 10 9.05 -3.25 -7.15
CA ASP A 10 9.65 -1.98 -7.57
C ASP A 10 9.44 -0.87 -6.53
N LEU A 11 8.20 -0.70 -6.05
CA LEU A 11 7.90 0.28 -5.00
C LEU A 11 8.68 -0.01 -3.71
N LYS A 12 8.83 -1.29 -3.35
CA LYS A 12 9.58 -1.69 -2.15
C LYS A 12 11.08 -1.42 -2.30
N ARG A 13 11.71 -1.88 -3.38
CA ARG A 13 13.16 -1.73 -3.60
C ARG A 13 13.58 -0.27 -3.82
N TRP A 14 12.70 0.57 -4.37
CA TRP A 14 12.93 2.01 -4.51
C TRP A 14 12.59 2.81 -3.27
N LYS A 15 12.11 2.17 -2.19
CA LYS A 15 11.65 2.85 -0.97
C LYS A 15 10.59 3.92 -1.27
N ALA A 16 9.69 3.62 -2.22
CA ALA A 16 8.69 4.55 -2.75
C ALA A 16 7.25 4.23 -2.31
N GLY A 17 7.09 3.41 -1.25
CA GLY A 17 5.78 2.94 -0.80
C GLY A 17 4.82 4.05 -0.34
N LYS A 18 5.35 5.17 0.17
CA LYS A 18 4.54 6.34 0.58
C LYS A 18 3.71 6.94 -0.57
N LEU A 19 4.07 6.69 -1.83
CA LEU A 19 3.25 7.09 -2.98
C LEU A 19 1.85 6.44 -2.97
N LEU A 20 1.70 5.29 -2.32
CA LEU A 20 0.41 4.60 -2.19
C LEU A 20 -0.57 5.30 -1.25
N ASN A 21 -0.11 6.28 -0.45
CA ASN A 21 -0.99 7.12 0.38
C ASN A 21 -1.79 8.11 -0.46
N ASN A 22 -1.44 8.29 -1.73
CA ASN A 22 -2.13 9.21 -2.61
C ASN A 22 -3.49 8.63 -3.05
N VAL A 23 -4.57 9.32 -2.71
CA VAL A 23 -5.95 9.05 -3.13
C VAL A 23 -6.14 9.01 -4.65
N LEU A 24 -5.27 9.65 -5.42
CA LEU A 24 -5.27 9.54 -6.88
C LEU A 24 -4.88 8.15 -7.39
N THR A 25 -4.43 7.23 -6.52
CA THR A 25 -4.24 5.82 -6.89
C THR A 25 -5.55 5.04 -7.06
N TYR A 26 -6.71 5.68 -6.79
CA TYR A 26 -8.05 5.09 -6.92
C TYR A 26 -8.87 5.65 -8.08
N VAL A 27 -8.32 6.59 -8.83
CA VAL A 27 -9.03 7.29 -9.89
C VAL A 27 -8.51 6.92 -11.27
N GLY A 28 -9.36 7.08 -12.27
CA GLY A 28 -9.09 6.79 -13.67
C GLY A 28 -9.16 8.04 -14.53
N LYS A 29 -9.76 7.91 -15.71
CA LYS A 29 -9.88 8.99 -16.69
C LYS A 29 -10.57 10.23 -16.13
N ARG A 30 -10.25 11.40 -16.70
CA ARG A 30 -11.05 12.60 -16.55
C ARG A 30 -12.35 12.43 -17.36
N LYS A 31 -13.48 12.74 -16.74
CA LYS A 31 -14.81 12.71 -17.34
C LYS A 31 -15.07 14.04 -18.09
N PRO A 32 -16.10 14.08 -18.97
CA PRO A 32 -16.49 15.31 -19.66
C PRO A 32 -16.89 16.47 -18.74
N ASP A 33 -17.37 16.17 -17.53
CA ASP A 33 -17.71 17.16 -16.49
C ASP A 33 -16.47 17.78 -15.80
N GLY A 34 -15.25 17.40 -16.22
CA GLY A 34 -13.99 17.87 -15.65
C GLY A 34 -13.56 17.10 -14.38
N ASN A 35 -14.39 16.24 -13.81
CA ASN A 35 -14.03 15.45 -12.63
C ASN A 35 -13.29 14.16 -12.99
N LEU A 36 -12.51 13.62 -12.07
CA LEU A 36 -11.88 12.30 -12.24
C LEU A 36 -12.91 11.19 -11.96
N ALA A 37 -12.88 10.11 -12.74
CA ALA A 37 -13.68 8.93 -12.47
C ALA A 37 -13.08 8.14 -11.32
N ILE A 38 -13.83 7.92 -10.24
CA ILE A 38 -13.40 7.07 -9.13
C ILE A 38 -13.59 5.61 -9.54
N VAL A 39 -12.49 4.85 -9.58
CA VAL A 39 -12.48 3.42 -9.95
C VAL A 39 -12.81 2.55 -8.74
N TYR A 40 -12.35 2.95 -7.56
CA TYR A 40 -12.53 2.19 -6.32
C TYR A 40 -13.17 3.04 -5.22
N PRO A 41 -14.51 3.20 -5.22
CA PRO A 41 -15.21 4.13 -4.32
C PRO A 41 -15.13 3.75 -2.84
N ASN A 42 -14.88 2.49 -2.53
CA ASN A 42 -14.77 2.02 -1.15
C ASN A 42 -13.51 2.54 -0.44
N TYR A 43 -12.51 3.05 -1.16
CA TYR A 43 -11.21 3.43 -0.60
C TYR A 43 -10.90 4.93 -0.68
N THR A 44 -11.84 5.74 -1.17
CA THR A 44 -11.68 7.21 -1.27
C THR A 44 -13.00 7.93 -1.04
N ASN A 45 -12.93 9.21 -0.75
CA ASN A 45 -14.09 10.08 -0.64
C ASN A 45 -14.45 10.72 -2.00
N PRO A 46 -15.69 11.18 -2.20
CA PRO A 46 -16.11 11.86 -3.43
C PRO A 46 -15.29 13.11 -3.76
N ASP A 47 -14.75 13.78 -2.74
CA ASP A 47 -13.89 14.96 -2.83
C ASP A 47 -12.39 14.61 -2.98
N LEU A 48 -12.06 13.32 -3.09
CA LEU A 48 -10.69 12.80 -3.14
C LEU A 48 -9.84 13.19 -1.92
N SER A 49 -10.46 13.37 -0.76
CA SER A 49 -9.73 13.53 0.51
C SER A 49 -9.20 12.19 1.05
N TYR A 50 -8.04 12.24 1.71
CA TYR A 50 -7.51 11.11 2.45
C TYR A 50 -8.34 10.85 3.71
N GLN A 51 -8.64 9.57 3.98
CA GLN A 51 -9.29 9.16 5.22
C GLN A 51 -8.62 7.90 5.79
N ALA A 52 -8.09 8.00 7.01
CA ALA A 52 -7.50 6.85 7.70
C ALA A 52 -8.54 5.73 7.89
N GLY A 53 -8.11 4.48 7.70
CA GLY A 53 -8.99 3.30 7.76
C GLY A 53 -9.84 3.06 6.50
N LYS A 54 -9.89 4.04 5.58
CA LYS A 54 -10.57 3.92 4.29
C LYS A 54 -9.56 3.95 3.14
N SER A 55 -8.69 4.96 3.13
CA SER A 55 -7.61 5.11 2.16
C SER A 55 -6.39 4.25 2.52
N ARG A 56 -5.66 3.80 1.49
CA ARG A 56 -4.41 3.05 1.61
C ARG A 56 -3.45 3.88 2.44
N THR A 57 -2.86 3.22 3.42
CA THR A 57 -1.87 3.79 4.31
C THR A 57 -0.63 2.92 4.25
N TRP A 58 0.52 3.55 4.02
CA TRP A 58 1.82 2.92 3.98
C TRP A 58 2.62 3.28 5.23
N GLU A 59 3.08 2.25 5.92
CA GLU A 59 4.04 2.33 7.03
C GLU A 59 5.36 1.68 6.60
N ASP A 60 6.48 2.15 7.15
CA ASP A 60 7.82 1.67 6.73
C ASP A 60 8.05 0.18 7.04
N LYS A 61 7.36 -0.38 8.04
CA LYS A 61 7.37 -1.84 8.30
C LYS A 61 6.95 -2.65 7.07
N MET A 62 6.07 -2.10 6.22
CA MET A 62 5.53 -2.79 5.03
C MET A 62 6.57 -3.02 3.91
N TYR A 63 7.78 -2.47 4.06
CA TYR A 63 8.91 -2.84 3.19
C TYR A 63 9.40 -4.27 3.41
N LEU A 64 9.14 -4.87 4.58
CA LEU A 64 9.46 -6.26 4.86
C LEU A 64 8.19 -7.02 5.22
N TYR A 65 8.15 -8.33 4.97
CA TYR A 65 7.05 -9.17 5.45
C TYR A 65 7.31 -9.55 6.92
N PRO A 66 6.28 -9.69 7.76
CA PRO A 66 6.47 -10.24 9.10
C PRO A 66 6.95 -11.69 9.00
N ILE A 67 7.89 -12.08 9.87
CA ILE A 67 8.21 -13.47 10.12
C ILE A 67 6.99 -14.07 10.87
N PRO A 68 6.42 -15.20 10.43
CA PRO A 68 5.27 -15.79 11.11
C PRO A 68 5.59 -16.10 12.59
N THR A 69 4.69 -15.74 13.51
CA THR A 69 4.89 -15.92 14.96
C THR A 69 5.21 -17.36 15.35
N GLY A 70 4.62 -18.34 14.68
CA GLY A 70 4.92 -19.75 14.91
C GLY A 70 6.36 -20.14 14.59
N GLU A 71 6.98 -19.51 13.58
CA GLU A 71 8.39 -19.75 13.23
C GLU A 71 9.32 -19.14 14.29
N LEU A 72 8.99 -17.95 14.80
CA LEU A 72 9.74 -17.32 15.90
C LEU A 72 9.72 -18.16 17.18
N GLN A 73 8.58 -18.80 17.48
CA GLN A 73 8.45 -19.69 18.64
C GLN A 73 9.24 -20.99 18.47
N ARG A 74 9.26 -21.55 17.25
CA ARG A 74 9.99 -22.80 16.95
C ARG A 74 11.50 -22.59 16.91
N ASN A 75 11.95 -21.44 16.41
CA ASN A 75 13.37 -21.11 16.31
C ASN A 75 13.65 -19.72 16.90
N PRO A 76 14.05 -19.63 18.17
CA PRO A 76 14.42 -18.37 18.82
C PRO A 76 15.59 -17.63 18.14
N GLN A 77 16.40 -18.28 17.31
CA GLN A 77 17.48 -17.63 16.55
C GLN A 77 16.97 -16.74 15.41
N LEU A 78 15.68 -16.82 15.06
CA LEU A 78 15.03 -15.91 14.12
C LEU A 78 14.66 -14.56 14.74
N LEU A 79 14.85 -14.40 16.04
CA LEU A 79 14.67 -13.11 16.71
C LEU A 79 15.83 -12.16 16.38
N PRO A 80 15.57 -10.84 16.31
CA PRO A 80 14.27 -10.20 16.46
C PRO A 80 13.39 -10.30 15.21
N GLN A 81 12.10 -10.02 15.37
CA GLN A 81 11.17 -9.79 14.26
C GLN A 81 11.66 -8.64 13.34
N ASN A 82 11.22 -8.65 12.08
CA ASN A 82 11.43 -7.52 11.17
C ASN A 82 10.88 -6.21 11.78
N PRO A 83 11.58 -5.06 11.61
CA PRO A 83 11.24 -3.83 12.32
C PRO A 83 9.78 -3.38 12.13
N GLY A 84 9.09 -3.15 13.26
CA GLY A 84 7.73 -2.61 13.32
C GLY A 84 6.60 -3.64 13.16
N TRP A 85 6.93 -4.91 12.93
CA TRP A 85 5.96 -6.03 12.90
C TRP A 85 5.81 -6.73 14.26
#